data_AF-A0A937QUD6-F1
#
_entry.id   AF-A0A937QUD6-F1
#
_cell.length_a   1.000
_cell.length_b   1.000
_cell.length_c   1.000
_cell.angle_alpha   90.00
_cell.angle_beta   90.00
_cell.angle_gamma   90.00
#
_symmetry.space_group_name_H-M   'P 1'
#
loop_
_entity.id
_entity.type
_entity.pdbx_description
1 polymer ?
#
loop_
_entity_poly.entity_id
_entity_poly.type
_entity_poly.pdbx_seq_one_letter_code
_entity_poly.pdbx_strand_id
1 'polypeptide(L)'
;MKTRNRKASVVIVLIASLVLSACGGCSSDSSGSGRLKLSPIYESALWGAAIGGIIGYQSDEAGEGAALGAAIFGVGALLKQTDKMPEERREDKHEEEEEQEVVIQINNENGSLTPVVLKKEGGTYVGPNGEHYKRLPTAEQLKPVYGL
;
A
#
# COMPACT_ATOMS: atom_id res chain seq x y z
N MET A 1 36.61 -1.44 21.61
CA MET A 1 35.36 -0.75 21.18
C MET A 1 35.75 0.48 20.35
N LYS A 2 35.62 0.40 19.02
CA LYS A 2 35.98 1.48 18.10
C LYS A 2 34.71 2.27 17.81
N THR A 3 34.63 3.52 18.28
CA THR A 3 33.51 4.43 18.04
C THR A 3 33.43 4.76 16.56
N ARG A 4 32.74 3.92 15.78
CA ARG A 4 32.57 4.09 14.33
C ARG A 4 31.49 5.14 14.09
N ASN A 5 31.95 6.40 14.12
CA ASN A 5 31.46 7.58 13.41
C ASN A 5 30.00 7.56 12.93
N ARG A 6 29.05 7.89 13.82
CA ARG A 6 27.67 8.27 13.44
C ARG A 6 27.63 9.32 12.32
N LYS A 7 28.65 10.20 12.28
CA LYS A 7 28.84 11.21 11.24
C LYS A 7 29.07 10.62 9.84
N ALA A 8 29.78 9.49 9.74
CA ALA A 8 30.01 8.83 8.45
C ALA A 8 28.71 8.19 7.91
N SER A 9 27.88 7.63 8.80
CA SER A 9 26.60 7.02 8.43
C SER A 9 25.60 8.06 7.90
N VAL A 10 25.52 9.23 8.53
CA VAL A 10 24.62 10.32 8.09
C VAL A 10 25.07 10.90 6.75
N VAL A 11 26.38 11.04 6.54
CA VAL A 11 26.94 11.53 5.28
C VAL A 11 26.68 10.55 4.13
N ILE A 12 26.77 9.24 4.37
CA ILE A 12 26.46 8.22 3.35
C ILE A 12 24.97 8.21 2.99
N VAL A 13 24.06 8.32 3.97
CA VAL A 13 22.61 8.44 3.72
C VAL A 13 22.31 9.69 2.89
N LEU A 14 22.92 10.83 3.22
CA LEU A 14 22.73 12.06 2.45
C LEU A 14 23.29 11.96 1.03
N ILE A 15 24.46 11.34 0.83
CA ILE A 15 25.04 11.14 -0.50
C ILE A 15 24.21 10.16 -1.33
N ALA A 16 23.76 9.05 -0.74
CA ALA A 16 22.84 8.13 -1.41
C ALA A 16 21.56 8.86 -1.84
N SER A 17 20.96 9.64 -0.93
CA SER A 17 19.76 10.45 -1.24
C SER A 17 20.02 11.45 -2.36
N LEU A 18 21.19 12.11 -2.37
CA LEU A 18 21.58 13.07 -3.39
C LEU A 18 21.82 12.40 -4.76
N VAL A 19 22.43 11.21 -4.77
CA VAL A 19 22.67 10.42 -5.99
C VAL A 19 21.36 9.87 -6.55
N LEU A 20 20.45 9.39 -5.69
CA LEU A 20 19.09 9.00 -6.09
C LEU A 20 18.29 10.21 -6.63
N SER A 21 18.55 11.42 -6.15
CA SER A 21 17.87 12.64 -6.62
C SER A 21 18.47 13.24 -7.89
N ALA A 22 19.77 13.04 -8.16
CA ALA A 22 20.46 13.57 -9.34
C ALA A 22 20.33 12.65 -10.56
N CYS A 23 20.05 11.36 -10.37
CA CYS A 23 19.51 10.47 -11.38
C CYS A 23 17.98 10.58 -11.41
N GLY A 24 17.45 11.69 -11.90
CA GLY A 24 16.01 11.86 -12.09
C GLY A 24 15.42 10.71 -12.92
N GLY A 25 14.49 9.95 -12.32
CA GLY A 25 13.60 9.05 -13.05
C GLY A 25 13.90 7.55 -12.93
N CYS A 26 13.90 7.00 -11.72
CA CYS A 26 13.19 5.74 -11.51
C CYS A 26 11.97 6.05 -10.65
N SER A 27 10.90 6.51 -11.31
CA SER A 27 9.56 6.27 -10.79
C SER A 27 9.45 4.77 -10.63
N SER A 28 9.51 4.26 -9.41
CA SER A 28 8.98 2.94 -9.10
C SER A 28 7.46 3.06 -9.10
N ASP A 29 6.91 3.39 -10.27
CA ASP A 29 5.55 3.04 -10.61
C ASP A 29 5.50 1.51 -10.59
N SER A 30 4.87 1.01 -9.54
CA SER A 30 4.19 -0.27 -9.51
C SER A 30 3.14 -0.30 -10.62
N SER A 31 3.54 -0.46 -11.89
CA SER A 31 2.65 -0.78 -13.03
C SER A 31 3.48 -1.01 -14.28
N GLY A 32 3.34 -2.20 -14.86
CA GLY A 32 4.29 -2.74 -15.82
C GLY A 32 4.50 -1.97 -17.13
N SER A 33 5.71 -2.11 -17.68
CA SER A 33 6.00 -1.85 -19.09
C SER A 33 7.31 -2.54 -19.49
N GLY A 34 7.19 -3.70 -20.14
CA GLY A 34 8.30 -4.43 -20.74
C GLY A 34 7.96 -5.91 -20.86
N ARG A 35 7.38 -6.32 -21.99
CA ARG A 35 6.93 -7.69 -22.32
C ARG A 35 8.08 -8.72 -22.33
N LEU A 36 8.62 -9.04 -21.17
CA LEU A 36 9.21 -10.34 -20.88
C LEU A 36 8.30 -10.95 -19.82
N LYS A 37 7.65 -12.07 -20.14
CA LYS A 37 6.94 -12.90 -19.15
C LYS A 37 7.97 -13.49 -18.18
N LEU A 38 8.57 -12.67 -17.34
CA LEU A 38 9.40 -13.12 -16.24
C LEU A 38 8.47 -13.79 -15.24
N SER A 39 8.85 -14.97 -14.78
CA SER A 39 8.08 -15.70 -13.79
C SER A 39 8.02 -14.89 -12.48
N PRO A 40 6.94 -15.02 -11.68
CA PRO A 40 6.83 -14.37 -10.36
C PRO A 40 8.02 -14.68 -9.42
N ILE A 41 8.70 -15.80 -9.68
CA ILE A 41 9.90 -16.25 -8.98
C ILE A 41 11.10 -15.32 -9.26
N TYR A 42 11.22 -14.82 -10.50
CA TYR A 42 12.32 -13.94 -10.86
C TYR A 42 12.13 -12.54 -10.27
N GLU A 43 10.90 -12.03 -10.29
CA GLU A 43 10.57 -10.72 -9.70
C GLU A 43 10.83 -10.71 -8.19
N SER A 44 10.36 -11.74 -7.47
CA SER A 44 10.61 -11.90 -6.04
C SER A 44 12.10 -12.09 -5.72
N ALA A 45 12.83 -12.89 -6.51
CA ALA A 45 14.26 -13.06 -6.34
C ALA A 45 15.03 -11.74 -6.56
N LEU A 46 14.64 -10.93 -7.55
CA LEU A 46 15.28 -9.64 -7.82
C LEU A 46 15.08 -8.65 -6.67
N TRP A 47 13.85 -8.57 -6.14
CA TRP A 47 13.55 -7.74 -4.97
C TRP A 47 14.29 -8.24 -3.71
N GLY A 48 14.32 -9.56 -3.51
CA GLY A 48 15.11 -10.18 -2.44
C GLY A 48 16.60 -9.84 -2.55
N ALA A 49 17.16 -9.84 -3.76
CA ALA A 49 18.55 -9.48 -4.00
C ALA A 49 18.85 -8.03 -3.65
N ALA A 50 17.96 -7.10 -4.00
CA ALA A 50 18.12 -5.70 -3.68
C ALA A 50 18.14 -5.46 -2.16
N ILE A 51 17.16 -6.01 -1.44
CA ILE A 51 17.06 -5.89 0.01
C ILE A 51 18.25 -6.58 0.68
N GLY A 52 18.56 -7.80 0.25
CA GLY A 52 19.68 -8.57 0.78
C GLY A 52 21.02 -7.88 0.55
N GLY A 53 21.22 -7.22 -0.59
CA GLY A 53 22.43 -6.46 -0.88
C GLY A 53 22.61 -5.24 0.02
N ILE A 54 21.52 -4.52 0.32
CA ILE A 54 21.55 -3.40 1.28
C ILE A 54 21.93 -3.89 2.68
N ILE A 55 21.38 -5.02 3.10
CA ILE A 55 21.67 -5.62 4.42
C ILE A 55 23.13 -6.11 4.46
N GLY A 56 23.57 -6.84 3.45
CA GLY A 56 24.93 -7.37 3.35
C GLY A 56 25.99 -6.27 3.25
N TYR A 57 25.67 -5.12 2.64
CA TYR A 57 26.59 -3.97 2.56
C TYR A 57 26.99 -3.43 3.95
N GLN A 58 26.15 -3.59 4.99
CA GLN A 58 26.53 -3.16 6.34
C GLN A 58 27.67 -3.99 6.95
N SER A 59 27.86 -5.22 6.46
CA SER A 59 28.88 -6.13 6.94
C SER A 59 30.10 -6.24 6.00
N ASP A 60 30.07 -5.56 4.84
CA ASP A 60 31.04 -5.65 3.72
C ASP A 60 30.85 -6.87 2.81
N GLU A 61 29.71 -7.58 2.96
CA GLU A 61 29.32 -8.73 2.17
C GLU A 61 28.04 -8.47 1.35
N ALA A 62 28.01 -7.36 0.59
CA ALA A 62 26.86 -7.00 -0.24
C ALA A 62 26.50 -8.08 -1.27
N GLY A 63 27.49 -8.75 -1.86
CA GLY A 63 27.27 -9.83 -2.82
C GLY A 63 26.64 -11.07 -2.19
N GLU A 64 27.09 -11.44 -0.99
CA GLU A 64 26.53 -12.57 -0.24
C GLU A 64 25.13 -12.26 0.26
N GLY A 65 24.91 -11.04 0.75
CA GLY A 65 23.59 -10.56 1.16
C GLY A 65 22.59 -10.57 0.00
N ALA A 66 22.99 -10.11 -1.19
CA ALA A 66 22.13 -10.13 -2.37
C ALA A 66 21.82 -11.57 -2.82
N ALA A 67 22.81 -12.46 -2.82
CA ALA A 67 22.59 -13.87 -3.15
C ALA A 67 21.64 -14.55 -2.15
N LEU A 68 21.83 -14.29 -0.86
CA LEU A 68 20.99 -14.84 0.21
C LEU A 68 19.54 -14.33 0.11
N GLY A 69 19.37 -13.02 -0.11
CA GLY A 69 18.05 -12.42 -0.30
C GLY A 69 17.34 -12.96 -1.53
N ALA A 70 18.04 -13.09 -2.66
CA ALA A 70 17.49 -13.69 -3.88
C ALA A 70 17.05 -15.14 -3.66
N ALA A 71 17.87 -15.93 -2.96
CA ALA A 71 17.59 -17.33 -2.69
C ALA A 71 16.35 -17.51 -1.79
N ILE A 72 16.27 -16.76 -0.68
CA ILE A 72 15.14 -16.87 0.26
C ILE A 72 13.83 -16.45 -0.41
N PHE A 73 13.82 -15.29 -1.08
CA PHE A 73 12.61 -14.80 -1.74
C PHE A 73 12.22 -15.63 -2.96
N GLY A 74 13.19 -16.12 -3.74
CA GLY A 74 12.95 -17.01 -4.87
C GLY A 74 12.34 -18.35 -4.44
N VAL A 75 12.82 -18.95 -3.35
CA VAL A 75 12.23 -20.18 -2.77
C VAL A 75 10.86 -19.91 -2.15
N GLY A 76 10.67 -18.77 -1.48
CA GLY A 76 9.37 -18.36 -0.95
C GLY A 76 8.30 -18.22 -2.05
N ALA A 77 8.67 -17.69 -3.21
CA ALA A 77 7.76 -17.60 -4.35
C ALA A 77 7.42 -18.96 -4.97
N LEU A 78 8.35 -19.93 -4.93
CA LEU A 78 8.08 -21.31 -5.34
C LEU A 78 7.08 -21.98 -4.38
N LEU A 79 7.25 -21.81 -3.08
CA LEU A 79 6.31 -22.33 -2.08
C LEU A 79 4.92 -21.71 -2.25
N LYS A 80 4.85 -20.39 -2.48
CA LYS A 80 3.60 -19.67 -2.76
C LYS A 80 2.87 -20.18 -4.01
N GLN A 81 3.59 -20.69 -5.02
CA GLN A 81 2.96 -21.30 -6.19
C GLN A 81 2.35 -22.68 -5.90
N THR A 82 2.89 -23.39 -4.92
CA THR A 82 2.43 -24.73 -4.51
C THR A 82 1.20 -24.63 -3.61
N ASP A 83 1.11 -23.54 -2.84
CA ASP A 83 0.01 -23.25 -1.92
C ASP A 83 -1.07 -22.35 -2.54
N LYS A 84 -1.47 -22.61 -3.81
CA LYS A 84 -2.60 -21.91 -4.44
C LYS A 84 -3.95 -22.30 -3.80
N MET A 85 -4.15 -21.92 -2.55
CA MET A 85 -5.31 -21.16 -2.10
C MET A 85 -4.91 -19.67 -2.08
N PRO A 86 -5.82 -18.73 -2.36
CA PRO A 86 -5.45 -17.36 -2.74
C PRO A 86 -4.94 -16.56 -1.54
N GLU A 87 -3.62 -16.47 -1.38
CA GLU A 87 -2.95 -15.44 -0.56
C GLU A 87 -2.57 -14.25 -1.45
N GLU A 88 -3.61 -13.55 -1.92
CA GLU A 88 -3.48 -12.11 -2.06
C GLU A 88 -3.42 -11.53 -0.64
N ARG A 89 -2.31 -10.83 -0.36
CA ARG A 89 -2.23 -9.77 0.64
C ARG A 89 -2.36 -10.21 2.12
N ARG A 90 -1.22 -10.55 2.72
CA ARG A 90 -0.99 -10.32 4.16
C ARG A 90 0.04 -9.21 4.34
N GLU A 91 -0.43 -7.98 4.16
CA GLU A 91 -0.14 -6.94 5.14
C GLU A 91 -1.37 -6.93 6.05
N ASP A 92 -1.16 -7.15 7.34
CA ASP A 92 -2.20 -7.30 8.35
C ASP A 92 -3.08 -6.04 8.47
N LYS A 93 -4.41 -6.19 8.35
CA LYS A 93 -5.39 -5.57 9.25
C LYS A 93 -6.79 -6.15 9.04
N HIS A 94 -7.21 -6.93 10.04
CA HIS A 94 -8.56 -7.24 10.49
C HIS A 94 -9.63 -7.69 9.48
N GLU A 95 -10.54 -8.48 10.02
CA GLU A 95 -11.86 -8.74 9.47
C GLU A 95 -12.60 -7.40 9.31
N GLU A 96 -12.34 -6.69 8.22
CA GLU A 96 -13.15 -5.56 7.79
C GLU A 96 -14.42 -6.16 7.17
N GLU A 97 -15.48 -6.23 7.98
CA GLU A 97 -16.82 -6.05 7.45
C GLU A 97 -16.73 -4.86 6.49
N GLU A 98 -17.03 -5.05 5.21
CA GLU A 98 -16.91 -3.99 4.21
C GLU A 98 -17.77 -2.79 4.63
N GLU A 99 -17.17 -1.84 5.38
CA GLU A 99 -17.73 -0.54 5.71
C GLU A 99 -17.76 0.26 4.40
N GLN A 100 -18.73 -0.06 3.53
CA GLN A 100 -18.88 0.62 2.26
C GLN A 100 -19.41 2.03 2.57
N GLU A 101 -18.52 3.03 2.53
CA GLU A 101 -18.92 4.43 2.64
C GLU A 101 -19.59 4.89 1.33
N VAL A 102 -20.83 5.37 1.44
CA VAL A 102 -21.61 5.91 0.33
C VAL A 102 -21.81 7.40 0.52
N VAL A 103 -21.23 8.19 -0.37
CA VAL A 103 -21.35 9.64 -0.36
C VAL A 103 -22.53 10.08 -1.23
N ILE A 104 -23.52 10.74 -0.63
CA ILE A 104 -24.67 11.32 -1.31
C ILE A 104 -24.51 12.84 -1.32
N GLN A 105 -24.56 13.44 -2.51
CA GLN A 105 -24.54 14.90 -2.66
C GLN A 105 -25.97 15.45 -2.65
N ILE A 106 -26.25 16.34 -1.70
CA ILE A 106 -27.54 17.00 -1.54
C ILE A 106 -27.46 18.40 -2.16
N ASN A 107 -28.36 18.72 -3.09
CA ASN A 107 -28.47 20.05 -3.67
C ASN A 107 -29.41 20.94 -2.84
N ASN A 108 -28.86 21.98 -2.23
CA ASN A 108 -29.58 22.94 -1.39
C ASN A 108 -30.40 23.92 -2.24
N GLU A 109 -31.41 24.59 -1.65
CA GLU A 109 -32.22 25.58 -2.37
C GLU A 109 -31.42 26.80 -2.85
N ASN A 110 -30.29 27.10 -2.21
CA ASN A 110 -29.36 28.15 -2.62
C ASN A 110 -28.39 27.73 -3.75
N GLY A 111 -28.52 26.50 -4.26
CA GLY A 111 -27.66 25.93 -5.31
C GLY A 111 -26.32 25.37 -4.82
N SER A 112 -26.06 25.37 -3.51
CA SER A 112 -24.87 24.73 -2.93
C SER A 112 -25.05 23.21 -2.82
N LEU A 113 -23.93 22.47 -2.82
CA LEU A 113 -23.91 21.01 -2.67
C LEU A 113 -23.37 20.63 -1.29
N THR A 114 -24.15 19.87 -0.53
CA THR A 114 -23.74 19.34 0.78
C THR A 114 -23.45 17.83 0.66
N PRO A 115 -22.21 17.37 0.87
CA PRO A 115 -21.90 15.94 0.88
C PRO A 115 -22.31 15.30 2.21
N VAL A 116 -23.08 14.21 2.14
CA VAL A 116 -23.45 13.37 3.29
C VAL A 116 -22.84 11.98 3.10
N VAL A 117 -22.02 11.55 4.05
CA VAL A 117 -21.29 10.27 4.01
C VAL A 117 -22.04 9.25 4.84
N LEU A 118 -22.63 8.23 4.22
CA LEU A 118 -23.28 7.13 4.93
C LEU A 118 -22.33 5.93 5.02
N LYS A 119 -22.22 5.33 6.19
CA LYS A 119 -21.47 4.09 6.40
C LYS A 119 -22.38 2.90 6.23
N LYS A 120 -22.03 1.94 5.39
CA LYS A 120 -22.80 0.70 5.28
C LYS A 120 -22.29 -0.29 6.32
N GLU A 121 -23.10 -0.56 7.31
CA GLU A 121 -22.85 -1.56 8.34
C GLU A 121 -23.78 -2.76 8.08
N GLY A 122 -23.21 -3.79 7.45
CA GLY A 122 -23.95 -4.98 7.00
C GLY A 122 -25.06 -4.65 5.98
N GLY A 123 -26.33 -4.77 6.42
CA GLY A 123 -27.52 -4.51 5.61
C GLY A 123 -28.16 -3.14 5.81
N THR A 124 -27.56 -2.27 6.63
CA THR A 124 -28.10 -0.97 7.02
C THR A 124 -27.09 0.14 6.70
N TYR A 125 -27.57 1.34 6.36
CA TYR A 125 -26.75 2.52 6.16
C TYR A 125 -26.86 3.45 7.37
N VAL A 126 -25.73 3.82 7.96
CA VAL A 126 -25.62 4.67 9.14
C VAL A 126 -25.14 6.05 8.70
N GLY A 127 -25.86 7.10 9.03
CA GLY A 127 -25.48 8.46 8.69
C GLY A 127 -24.73 9.21 9.81
N PRO A 128 -24.20 10.41 9.49
CA PRO A 128 -23.37 11.23 10.39
C PRO A 128 -23.96 11.51 11.77
N ASN A 129 -25.28 11.56 11.91
CA ASN A 129 -25.96 11.79 13.18
C ASN A 129 -26.36 10.48 13.89
N GLY A 130 -25.88 9.31 13.41
CA GLY A 130 -26.22 7.99 13.93
C GLY A 130 -27.58 7.46 13.44
N GLU A 131 -28.15 8.07 12.41
CA GLU A 131 -29.41 7.62 11.83
C GLU A 131 -29.22 6.35 10.98
N HIS A 132 -30.20 5.44 11.01
CA HIS A 132 -30.10 4.13 10.37
C HIS A 132 -31.13 3.98 9.26
N TYR A 133 -30.67 3.62 8.05
CA TYR A 133 -31.51 3.40 6.88
C TYR A 133 -31.42 1.96 6.41
N LYS A 134 -32.56 1.26 6.36
CA LYS A 134 -32.66 -0.14 5.87
C LYS A 134 -32.29 -0.32 4.40
N ARG A 135 -32.27 0.79 3.64
CA ARG A 135 -31.94 0.87 2.21
C ARG A 135 -31.27 2.21 1.96
N LEU A 136 -30.51 2.32 0.87
CA LEU A 136 -29.83 3.56 0.53
C LEU A 136 -30.87 4.70 0.34
N PRO A 137 -30.83 5.77 1.16
CA PRO A 137 -31.76 6.89 1.03
C PRO A 137 -31.40 7.77 -0.18
N THR A 138 -32.37 8.52 -0.69
CA THR A 138 -32.12 9.53 -1.74
C THR A 138 -31.77 10.88 -1.14
N ALA A 139 -31.13 11.76 -1.93
CA ALA A 139 -30.81 13.12 -1.48
C ALA A 139 -32.04 13.88 -0.95
N GLU A 140 -33.22 13.71 -1.57
CA GLU A 140 -34.48 14.33 -1.12
C GLU A 140 -34.95 13.85 0.25
N GLN A 141 -34.65 12.59 0.61
CA GLN A 141 -35.00 12.03 1.92
C GLN A 141 -34.04 12.50 3.02
N LEU A 142 -32.81 12.88 2.64
CA LEU A 142 -31.81 13.40 3.56
C LEU A 142 -31.99 14.91 3.84
N LYS A 143 -32.48 15.69 2.86
CA LYS A 143 -32.73 17.15 3.02
C LYS A 143 -33.40 17.55 4.35
N PRO A 144 -34.59 17.01 4.71
CA PRO A 144 -35.27 17.42 5.94
C PRO A 144 -34.53 16.97 7.21
N VAL A 145 -33.73 15.90 7.14
CA VAL A 145 -32.95 15.39 8.28
C VAL A 145 -31.74 16.29 8.56
N TYR A 146 -31.15 16.86 7.50
CA TYR A 146 -29.96 17.70 7.56
C TYR A 146 -30.24 19.21 7.56
N GLY A 147 -31.52 19.62 7.48
CA GLY A 147 -31.94 21.03 7.53
C GLY A 147 -31.52 21.84 6.30
N LEU A 148 -31.52 21.21 5.12
CA LEU A 148 -31.03 21.75 3.85
C LEU A 148 -32.14 22.03 2.83
#